data_AF-B1X2V9-F1
#
_entry.id   AF-B1X2V9-F1
#
_cell.length_a   1.000
_cell.length_b   1.000
_cell.length_c   1.000
_cell.angle_alpha   90.00
_cell.angle_beta   90.00
_cell.angle_gamma   90.00
#
_symmetry.space_group_name_H-M   'P 1'
#
loop_
_entity.id
_entity.type
_entity.pdbx_description
1 polymer ?
#
loop_
_entity_poly.entity_id
_entity_poly.type
_entity_poly.pdbx_seq_one_letter_code
_entity_poly.pdbx_strand_id
1 'polypeptide(L)'
;MKIPQCDRCLFYSHNSYIVCPVHPYGVHENYCIDFRQDPENEEILGEVWSPEGYAFDENGDLQRITNDDDDNHPDGYILNYYDGELVVTKPSPYTQEELLELINYHPIFTGVCPQCNHKFDKNNPPLIHWDCPSCGWIDDSV
;
A
#
# COMPACT_ATOMS: atom_id res chain seq x y z
N MET A 1 -18.84 -6.60 -13.95
CA MET A 1 -18.10 -5.95 -15.07
C MET A 1 -17.19 -4.85 -14.52
N LYS A 2 -16.03 -4.65 -15.13
CA LYS A 2 -15.16 -3.51 -14.82
C LYS A 2 -15.83 -2.22 -15.31
N ILE A 3 -15.94 -1.22 -14.44
CA ILE A 3 -16.45 0.11 -14.77
C ILE A 3 -15.29 1.12 -14.78
N PRO A 4 -15.40 2.28 -15.47
CA PRO A 4 -14.27 3.21 -15.64
C PRO A 4 -13.68 3.74 -14.32
N GLN A 5 -14.48 3.86 -13.27
CA GLN A 5 -13.98 4.25 -11.95
C GLN A 5 -13.09 3.20 -11.28
N CYS A 6 -13.11 1.94 -11.74
CA CYS A 6 -12.22 0.91 -11.20
C CYS A 6 -10.75 1.28 -11.40
N ASP A 7 -10.37 1.93 -12.50
CA ASP A 7 -8.96 2.26 -12.81
C ASP A 7 -8.32 3.27 -11.85
N ARG A 8 -9.16 4.02 -11.12
CA ARG A 8 -8.73 5.02 -10.13
C ARG A 8 -9.08 4.60 -8.71
N CYS A 9 -9.46 3.34 -8.53
CA CYS A 9 -9.89 2.83 -7.25
C CYS A 9 -8.71 2.23 -6.50
N LEU A 10 -8.58 2.55 -5.21
CA LEU A 10 -7.57 1.98 -4.30
C LEU A 10 -7.52 0.45 -4.31
N PHE A 11 -8.66 -0.18 -4.60
CA PHE A 11 -8.79 -1.64 -4.61
C PHE A 11 -8.51 -2.27 -5.97
N TYR A 12 -8.21 -1.50 -7.00
CA TYR A 12 -7.97 -2.04 -8.32
C TYR A 12 -6.78 -2.99 -8.29
N SER A 13 -6.96 -4.23 -8.76
CA SER A 13 -5.92 -5.25 -8.66
C SER A 13 -4.88 -5.19 -9.79
N HIS A 14 -5.04 -4.29 -10.76
CA HIS A 14 -4.17 -4.19 -11.95
C HIS A 14 -3.93 -5.53 -12.68
N ASN A 15 -4.87 -6.47 -12.56
CA ASN A 15 -4.73 -7.85 -13.02
C ASN A 15 -5.83 -8.19 -14.03
N SER A 16 -5.50 -8.98 -15.06
CA SER A 16 -6.47 -9.37 -16.10
C SER A 16 -7.49 -10.42 -15.63
N TYR A 17 -7.22 -11.13 -14.54
CA TYR A 17 -8.06 -12.22 -14.03
C TYR A 17 -9.07 -11.77 -12.98
N ILE A 18 -8.78 -10.70 -12.23
CA ILE A 18 -9.67 -10.15 -11.21
C ILE A 18 -9.71 -8.62 -11.30
N VAL A 19 -10.88 -8.03 -11.07
CA VAL A 19 -11.07 -6.56 -11.13
C VAL A 19 -10.62 -5.87 -9.83
N CYS A 20 -11.06 -6.38 -8.67
CA CYS A 20 -10.57 -5.98 -7.36
C CYS A 20 -10.84 -7.08 -6.32
N PRO A 21 -10.19 -7.06 -5.13
CA PRO A 21 -10.43 -8.04 -4.07
C PRO A 21 -11.88 -8.06 -3.57
N VAL A 22 -12.58 -6.93 -3.64
CA VAL A 22 -13.98 -6.79 -3.20
C VAL A 22 -14.95 -7.34 -4.26
N HIS A 23 -14.66 -7.09 -5.54
CA HIS A 23 -15.46 -7.53 -6.68
C HIS A 23 -14.57 -8.23 -7.71
N PRO A 24 -14.21 -9.52 -7.50
CA PRO A 24 -13.31 -10.23 -8.41
C PRO A 24 -13.78 -10.22 -9.87
N TYR A 25 -15.09 -10.28 -10.10
CA TYR A 25 -15.71 -10.27 -11.44
C TYR A 25 -16.27 -8.87 -11.85
N GLY A 26 -15.98 -7.85 -11.03
CA GLY A 26 -16.54 -6.50 -11.14
C GLY A 26 -18.02 -6.41 -10.75
N VAL A 27 -18.58 -5.21 -10.80
CA VAL A 27 -19.94 -4.91 -10.33
C VAL A 27 -21.01 -5.17 -11.38
N HIS A 28 -22.26 -5.36 -10.94
CA HIS A 28 -23.41 -5.55 -11.85
C HIS A 28 -24.07 -4.24 -12.29
N GLU A 29 -23.89 -3.17 -11.50
CA GLU A 29 -24.45 -1.85 -11.78
C GLU A 29 -23.43 -0.94 -12.45
N ASN A 30 -23.85 0.26 -12.84
CA ASN A 30 -22.97 1.28 -13.44
C ASN A 30 -22.17 2.08 -12.40
N TYR A 31 -22.34 1.79 -11.12
CA TYR A 31 -21.56 2.35 -10.01
C TYR A 31 -21.14 1.25 -9.02
N CYS A 32 -20.09 1.52 -8.26
CA CYS A 32 -19.59 0.64 -7.21
C CYS A 32 -19.71 1.35 -5.86
N ILE A 33 -20.39 0.73 -4.90
CA ILE A 33 -20.56 1.25 -3.53
C ILE A 33 -19.24 1.24 -2.74
N ASP A 34 -18.33 0.33 -3.08
CA ASP A 34 -17.01 0.18 -2.44
C ASP A 34 -15.92 0.99 -3.15
N PHE A 35 -16.28 1.90 -4.07
CA PHE A 35 -15.30 2.75 -4.72
C PHE A 35 -14.62 3.68 -3.71
N ARG A 36 -13.29 3.61 -3.70
CA ARG A 36 -12.42 4.53 -2.96
C ARG A 36 -11.37 5.04 -3.92
N GLN A 37 -11.25 6.36 -4.08
CA GLN A 37 -10.24 6.93 -4.97
C GLN A 37 -8.85 6.64 -4.42
N ASP A 38 -7.97 6.16 -5.29
CA ASP A 38 -6.57 5.94 -5.00
C ASP A 38 -5.85 7.31 -4.92
N PRO A 39 -5.28 7.68 -3.75
CA PRO A 39 -4.60 8.97 -3.56
C PRO A 39 -3.29 9.07 -4.34
N GLU A 40 -2.67 7.96 -4.75
CA GLU A 40 -1.41 7.96 -5.53
C GLU A 40 -1.69 8.07 -7.04
N ASN A 41 -2.94 7.85 -7.47
CA ASN A 41 -3.34 7.91 -8.88
C ASN A 41 -3.39 9.34 -9.45
N GLU A 42 -3.29 10.38 -8.61
CA GLU A 42 -3.11 11.77 -9.07
C GLU A 42 -1.64 12.09 -9.41
N GLU A 43 -0.68 11.21 -9.08
CA GLU A 43 0.77 11.41 -9.25
C GLU A 43 1.45 10.49 -10.29
N ILE A 44 0.70 9.72 -11.10
CA ILE A 44 1.27 8.88 -12.19
C ILE A 44 1.63 9.73 -13.43
N LEU A 45 2.40 10.80 -13.19
CA LEU A 45 3.35 11.38 -14.13
C LEU A 45 4.81 11.18 -13.63
N GLY A 46 5.01 10.52 -12.48
CA GLY A 46 6.27 10.59 -11.73
C GLY A 46 7.38 9.63 -12.09
N GLU A 47 7.12 8.37 -12.45
CA GLU A 47 8.22 7.39 -12.60
C GLU A 47 8.04 6.48 -13.83
N VAL A 48 8.72 6.87 -14.92
CA VAL A 48 8.96 6.01 -16.08
C VAL A 48 10.09 5.06 -15.73
N TRP A 49 9.80 3.76 -15.69
CA TRP A 49 10.77 2.70 -15.39
C TRP A 49 11.99 2.74 -16.33
N SER A 50 13.22 2.70 -15.78
CA SER A 50 14.48 2.53 -16.53
C SER A 50 15.42 1.50 -15.88
N PRO A 51 16.33 0.87 -16.65
CA PRO A 51 17.35 -0.04 -16.13
C PRO A 51 18.37 0.67 -15.21
N GLU A 52 19.02 -0.12 -14.33
CA GLU A 52 20.04 0.37 -13.39
C GLU A 52 21.17 1.14 -14.11
N GLY A 53 21.46 2.36 -13.65
CA GLY A 53 22.45 3.24 -14.24
C GLY A 53 22.00 3.91 -15.54
N TYR A 54 20.70 3.96 -15.85
CA TYR A 54 20.16 4.65 -17.02
C TYR A 54 18.93 5.51 -16.68
N ALA A 55 18.74 6.64 -17.37
CA ALA A 55 17.58 7.51 -17.28
C ALA A 55 17.13 7.98 -18.67
N PHE A 56 15.84 8.26 -18.86
CA PHE A 56 15.33 8.86 -20.11
C PHE A 56 15.61 10.37 -20.13
N ASP A 57 16.10 10.87 -21.27
CA ASP A 57 16.26 12.31 -21.49
C ASP A 57 14.97 13.00 -21.95
N GLU A 58 15.02 14.31 -22.13
CA GLU A 58 13.89 15.15 -22.58
C GLU A 58 13.34 14.77 -23.98
N ASN A 59 14.11 14.00 -24.76
CA ASN A 59 13.71 13.49 -26.07
C ASN A 59 13.14 12.06 -25.97
N GLY A 60 13.14 11.46 -24.78
CA GLY A 60 12.68 10.10 -24.53
C GLY A 60 13.71 9.03 -24.88
N ASP A 61 14.99 9.40 -25.00
CA ASP A 61 16.09 8.47 -25.27
C ASP A 61 16.79 8.03 -23.96
N LEU A 62 17.21 6.77 -23.89
CA LEU A 62 17.81 6.17 -22.69
C LEU A 62 19.32 6.49 -22.57
N GLN A 63 19.74 7.19 -21.52
CA GLN A 63 21.13 7.63 -21.28
C GLN A 63 21.73 7.00 -20.03
N ARG A 64 23.03 6.70 -20.01
CA ARG A 64 23.73 6.11 -18.85
C ARG A 64 24.07 7.17 -17.80
N ILE A 65 23.67 6.95 -16.55
CA ILE A 65 24.01 7.75 -15.38
C ILE A 65 25.48 7.49 -15.04
N THR A 66 26.37 8.44 -15.33
CA THR A 66 27.75 8.43 -14.85
C THR A 66 27.80 9.17 -13.53
N ASN A 67 27.77 8.42 -12.42
CA ASN A 67 28.03 8.97 -11.08
C ASN A 67 29.55 9.20 -10.96
N ASP A 68 30.03 10.37 -11.39
CA ASP A 68 31.24 10.92 -10.78
C ASP A 68 30.78 11.68 -9.52
N ASP A 69 31.28 11.21 -8.38
CA ASP A 69 31.14 11.75 -7.02
C ASP A 69 29.77 11.58 -6.33
N ASP A 70 29.66 10.62 -5.41
CA ASP A 70 29.24 10.82 -3.99
C ASP A 70 28.71 9.51 -3.36
N ASP A 71 29.38 9.06 -2.30
CA ASP A 71 29.12 7.85 -1.50
C ASP A 71 27.89 8.00 -0.57
N ASN A 72 26.78 8.61 -1.01
CA ASN A 72 25.55 8.69 -0.22
C ASN A 72 24.29 8.66 -1.11
N HIS A 73 23.72 7.48 -1.31
CA HIS A 73 22.35 7.34 -1.83
C HIS A 73 21.34 7.75 -0.74
N PRO A 74 20.33 8.58 -1.04
CA PRO A 74 19.71 9.43 -0.03
C PRO A 74 18.37 8.90 0.51
N ASP A 75 18.21 7.65 0.95
CA ASP A 75 16.85 7.19 1.31
C ASP A 75 16.66 5.83 2.03
N GLY A 76 17.72 5.08 2.35
CA GLY A 76 17.62 3.99 3.36
C GLY A 76 16.68 2.81 3.04
N TYR A 77 16.27 2.61 1.78
CA TYR A 77 15.49 1.45 1.36
C TYR A 77 16.34 0.18 1.25
N ILE A 78 15.74 -0.98 1.54
CA ILE A 78 16.36 -2.30 1.38
C ILE A 78 15.86 -2.94 0.07
N LEU A 79 16.80 -3.35 -0.77
CA LEU A 79 16.56 -4.10 -1.99
C LEU A 79 16.59 -5.61 -1.70
N ASN A 80 15.47 -6.31 -1.92
CA ASN A 80 15.35 -7.76 -1.73
C ASN A 80 14.84 -8.44 -3.01
N TYR A 81 15.20 -9.71 -3.23
CA TYR A 81 14.66 -10.51 -4.33
C TYR A 81 13.72 -11.59 -3.78
N TYR A 82 12.46 -11.57 -4.23
CA TYR A 82 11.46 -12.60 -3.91
C TYR A 82 10.86 -13.13 -5.22
N ASP A 83 10.95 -14.45 -5.43
CA ASP A 83 10.46 -15.14 -6.63
C ASP A 83 11.00 -14.57 -7.97
N GLY A 84 12.23 -14.05 -7.95
CA GLY A 84 12.86 -13.44 -9.12
C GLY A 84 12.46 -11.99 -9.40
N GLU A 85 11.56 -11.42 -8.61
CA GLU A 85 11.18 -10.01 -8.66
C GLU A 85 11.94 -9.19 -7.60
N LEU A 86 12.33 -7.97 -7.97
CA LEU A 86 12.98 -7.03 -7.06
C LEU A 86 11.89 -6.32 -6.22
N VAL A 87 11.96 -6.49 -4.90
CA VAL A 87 11.09 -5.84 -3.94
C VAL A 87 11.87 -4.76 -3.20
N VAL A 88 11.43 -3.52 -3.34
CA VAL A 88 11.97 -2.36 -2.61
C VAL A 88 11.16 -2.21 -1.33
N THR A 89 11.78 -2.44 -0.18
CA THR A 89 11.11 -2.33 1.12
C THR A 89 11.74 -1.23 1.95
N LYS A 90 10.92 -0.39 2.59
CA LYS A 90 11.40 0.42 3.71
C LYS A 90 11.79 -0.52 4.86
N PRO A 91 12.94 -0.32 5.52
CA PRO A 91 13.22 -1.04 6.76
C PRO A 91 12.09 -0.78 7.75
N SER A 92 11.50 -1.86 8.26
CA SER A 92 10.54 -1.78 9.37
C SER A 92 11.21 -1.05 10.54
N PRO A 93 10.57 -0.02 11.13
CA PRO A 93 11.08 0.58 12.36
C PRO A 93 10.94 -0.39 13.56
N TYR A 94 10.12 -1.43 13.41
CA TYR A 94 9.89 -2.48 14.42
C TYR A 94 10.83 -3.66 14.22
N THR A 95 11.33 -4.18 15.35
CA THR A 95 11.96 -5.49 15.46
C THR A 95 10.96 -6.62 15.18
N GLN A 96 11.47 -7.84 14.98
CA GLN A 96 10.62 -9.01 14.77
C GLN A 96 9.70 -9.28 15.99
N GLU A 97 10.21 -9.09 17.21
CA GLU A 97 9.46 -9.27 18.44
C GLU A 97 8.33 -8.24 18.57
N GLU A 98 8.62 -6.95 18.31
CA GLU A 98 7.60 -5.89 18.33
C GLU A 98 6.52 -6.11 17.27
N LEU A 99 6.91 -6.60 16.09
CA LEU A 99 5.96 -6.98 15.05
C LEU A 99 5.05 -8.14 15.49
N LEU A 100 5.59 -9.14 16.18
CA LEU A 100 4.80 -10.24 16.74
C LEU A 100 3.85 -9.75 17.83
N GLU A 101 4.26 -8.79 18.65
CA GLU A 101 3.38 -8.16 19.64
C GLU A 101 2.22 -7.41 18.98
N LEU A 102 2.49 -6.67 17.90
CA LEU A 102 1.45 -6.00 17.10
C LEU A 102 0.42 -7.00 16.55
N ILE A 103 0.86 -8.14 16.00
CA ILE A 103 -0.05 -9.18 15.47
C ILE A 103 -0.98 -9.73 16.56
N ASN A 104 -0.49 -9.85 17.79
CA ASN A 104 -1.24 -10.45 18.89
C ASN A 104 -2.14 -9.45 19.64
N TYR A 105 -1.90 -8.15 19.51
CA TYR A 105 -2.53 -7.13 20.34
C TYR A 105 -3.33 -6.10 19.54
N HIS A 106 -2.95 -5.81 18.28
CA HIS A 106 -3.53 -4.71 17.53
C HIS A 106 -4.90 -5.05 16.93
N PRO A 107 -5.91 -4.15 17.04
CA PRO A 107 -7.25 -4.39 16.50
C PRO A 107 -7.31 -4.69 15.00
N ILE A 108 -6.36 -4.19 14.20
CA ILE A 108 -6.25 -4.50 12.76
C ILE A 108 -6.11 -6.01 12.49
N PHE A 109 -5.48 -6.74 13.41
CA PHE A 109 -5.24 -8.18 13.30
C PHE A 109 -6.24 -8.97 14.16
N THR A 110 -6.50 -8.51 15.38
CA THR A 110 -7.33 -9.25 16.35
C THR A 110 -8.83 -8.96 16.19
N GLY A 111 -9.19 -7.82 15.61
CA GLY A 111 -10.57 -7.33 15.48
C GLY A 111 -11.19 -6.86 16.81
N VAL A 112 -10.41 -6.75 17.87
CA VAL A 112 -10.89 -6.35 19.21
C VAL A 112 -9.98 -5.30 19.85
N CYS A 113 -10.57 -4.43 20.66
CA CYS A 113 -9.81 -3.48 21.46
C CYS A 113 -8.98 -4.23 22.50
N PRO A 114 -7.67 -3.98 22.58
CA PRO A 114 -6.82 -4.70 23.51
C PRO A 114 -7.11 -4.41 25.00
N GLN A 115 -7.69 -3.25 25.31
CA GLN A 115 -7.94 -2.82 26.68
C GLN A 115 -9.27 -3.35 27.25
N CYS A 116 -10.34 -3.30 26.45
CA CYS A 116 -11.68 -3.65 26.93
C CYS A 116 -12.35 -4.78 26.14
N ASN A 117 -11.65 -5.36 25.16
CA ASN A 117 -12.15 -6.42 24.29
C ASN A 117 -13.40 -6.04 23.46
N HIS A 118 -13.61 -4.73 23.25
CA HIS A 118 -14.65 -4.22 22.35
C HIS A 118 -14.43 -4.75 20.94
N LYS A 119 -15.47 -5.34 20.34
CA LYS A 119 -15.41 -5.87 18.98
C LYS A 119 -15.67 -4.76 17.97
N PHE A 120 -14.72 -4.52 17.08
CA PHE A 120 -14.91 -3.60 15.97
C PHE A 120 -15.80 -4.25 14.90
N ASP A 121 -16.64 -3.45 14.26
CA ASP A 121 -17.50 -3.93 13.18
C ASP A 121 -16.66 -4.27 11.95
N LYS A 122 -16.64 -5.55 11.58
CA LYS A 122 -15.90 -6.05 10.42
C LYS A 122 -16.50 -5.59 9.09
N ASN A 123 -17.78 -5.19 9.08
CA ASN A 123 -18.45 -4.67 7.89
C ASN A 123 -18.26 -3.15 7.72
N ASN A 124 -17.75 -2.48 8.76
CA ASN A 124 -17.42 -1.05 8.72
C ASN A 124 -16.16 -0.77 9.56
N PRO A 125 -15.01 -1.36 9.18
CA PRO A 125 -13.79 -1.17 9.94
C PRO A 125 -13.33 0.28 9.84
N PRO A 126 -12.77 0.85 10.92
CA PRO A 126 -12.21 2.18 10.88
C PRO A 126 -11.13 2.29 9.81
N LEU A 127 -11.13 3.42 9.08
CA LEU A 127 -10.28 3.62 7.91
C LEU A 127 -8.79 3.74 8.23
N ILE A 128 -8.46 4.32 9.40
CA ILE A 128 -7.09 4.70 9.77
C ILE A 128 -6.86 4.54 11.28
N HIS A 129 -7.82 4.94 12.13
CA HIS A 129 -7.66 4.92 13.58
C HIS A 129 -8.55 3.88 14.25
N TRP A 130 -7.95 2.90 14.94
CA TRP A 130 -8.68 1.88 15.70
C TRP A 130 -9.06 2.34 17.12
N ASP A 131 -9.39 3.62 17.26
CA ASP A 131 -9.79 4.21 18.53
C ASP A 131 -11.02 3.51 19.09
N CYS A 132 -10.92 3.07 20.33
CA CYS A 132 -11.98 2.31 20.96
C CYS A 132 -13.07 3.25 21.51
N PRO A 133 -14.30 3.21 20.98
CA PRO A 133 -15.39 4.05 21.49
C PRO A 133 -15.88 3.62 22.88
N SER A 134 -15.52 2.41 23.34
CA SER A 134 -15.99 1.85 24.60
C SER A 134 -15.12 2.23 25.80
N CYS A 135 -13.80 2.34 25.63
CA CYS A 135 -12.88 2.59 26.74
C CYS A 135 -11.91 3.75 26.50
N GLY A 136 -11.96 4.40 25.32
CA GLY A 136 -11.08 5.52 24.99
C GLY A 136 -9.62 5.13 24.75
N TRP A 137 -9.34 3.86 24.46
CA TRP A 137 -8.02 3.47 23.95
C TRP A 137 -7.82 4.09 22.56
N ILE A 138 -6.66 4.70 22.32
CA ILE A 138 -6.32 5.41 21.07
C ILE A 138 -5.25 4.61 20.34
N ASP A 139 -5.42 4.45 19.04
CA ASP A 139 -4.43 3.82 18.17
C ASP A 139 -3.44 4.87 17.64
N ASP A 140 -2.24 4.90 18.21
CA ASP A 140 -1.15 5.81 17.82
C ASP A 140 -0.24 5.23 16.71
N SER A 141 -0.64 4.13 16.07
CA SER A 141 0.14 3.48 15.01
C SER A 141 -0.04 4.24 13.68
N VAL A 142 0.88 5.18 13.36
CA VAL A 142 0.98 5.86 12.04
C VAL A 142 2.29 5.56 11.34
#